data_AF-A0A842YFT9-F1
#
_entry.id   AF-A0A842YFT9-F1
#
_cell.length_a   1.000
_cell.length_b   1.000
_cell.length_c   1.000
_cell.angle_alpha   90.00
_cell.angle_beta   90.00
_cell.angle_gamma   90.00
#
_symmetry.space_group_name_H-M   'P 1'
#
loop_
_entity.id
_entity.type
_entity.pdbx_description
1 polymer ?
#
loop_
_entity_poly.entity_id
_entity_poly.type
_entity_poly.pdbx_seq_one_letter_code
_entity_poly.pdbx_strand_id
1 'polypeptide(L)' 'MISLLGTIAVIPIHFLSVEHSRLEERYGAEKGKRIGSILGMISGWGIFIFLIGLWISPQPQFLI' A
#
# COMPACT_ATOMS: atom_id res chain seq x y z
N MET A 1 6.99 1.92 15.43
CA MET A 1 7.90 2.21 14.29
C MET A 1 7.63 1.33 13.08
N ILE A 2 7.51 0.00 13.22
CA ILE A 2 7.26 -0.93 12.09
C ILE A 2 6.01 -0.53 11.28
N SER A 3 4.89 -0.21 11.96
CA SER A 3 3.64 0.20 11.33
C SER A 3 3.77 1.53 10.54
N LEU A 4 4.57 2.47 11.05
CA LEU A 4 4.82 3.74 10.36
C LEU A 4 5.65 3.51 9.08
N LEU A 5 6.73 2.75 9.19
CA LEU A 5 7.59 2.42 8.05
C LEU A 5 6.84 1.62 6.99
N GLY A 6 6.00 0.67 7.42
CA GLY A 6 5.11 -0.08 6.55
C GLY A 6 4.14 0.83 5.80
N THR A 7 3.51 1.79 6.49
CA THR A 7 2.62 2.76 5.84
C THR A 7 3.36 3.55 4.76
N ILE A 8 4.55 4.08 5.07
CA ILE A 8 5.37 4.84 4.12
C ILE A 8 5.77 3.98 2.91
N ALA A 9 6.15 2.72 3.14
CA ALA A 9 6.57 1.81 2.07
C ALA A 9 5.41 1.41 1.14
N VAL A 10 4.18 1.34 1.64
CA VAL A 10 3.02 0.93 0.84
C VAL A 10 2.50 2.07 -0.03
N ILE A 11 2.70 3.33 0.34
CA ILE A 11 2.22 4.49 -0.42
C ILE A 11 2.71 4.49 -1.89
N PRO A 12 4.02 4.34 -2.19
CA PRO A 12 4.48 4.27 -3.58
C PRO A 12 3.86 3.12 -4.37
N ILE A 13 3.67 1.95 -3.73
CA ILE A 13 3.05 0.77 -4.34
C ILE A 13 1.58 1.09 -4.68
N HIS A 14 0.90 1.82 -3.80
CA HIS A 14 -0.47 2.27 -4.04
C HIS A 14 -0.55 3.21 -5.23
N PHE A 15 0.33 4.20 -5.31
CA PHE A 15 0.39 5.11 -6.46
C PHE A 15 0.62 4.36 -7.78
N LEU A 16 1.54 3.39 -7.79
CA LEU A 16 1.78 2.55 -8.97
C LEU A 16 0.54 1.73 -9.35
N SER A 17 -0.26 1.30 -8.37
CA SER A 17 -1.46 0.50 -8.64
C SER A 17 -2.57 1.26 -9.36
N VAL A 18 -2.70 2.58 -9.11
CA VAL A 18 -3.76 3.43 -9.67
C VAL A 18 -3.39 4.01 -11.04
N GLU A 19 -2.12 3.97 -11.45
CA GLU A 19 -1.66 4.39 -12.79
C GLU A 19 -1.98 3.32 -13.86
N HIS A 20 -3.25 2.97 -14.01
CA HIS A 20 -3.71 1.91 -14.93
C HIS A 20 -3.25 2.14 -16.37
N SER A 21 -3.37 3.36 -16.90
CA SER A 21 -2.95 3.67 -18.28
C SER A 21 -1.45 3.43 -18.51
N ARG A 22 -0.61 3.75 -17.54
CA ARG A 22 0.84 3.57 -17.64
C ARG A 22 1.25 2.11 -17.53
N LEU A 23 0.55 1.34 -16.70
CA LEU A 23 0.74 -0.11 -16.60
C LEU A 23 0.30 -0.84 -17.88
N GLU A 24 -0.83 -0.42 -18.47
CA GLU A 24 -1.31 -0.95 -19.74
C GLU A 24 -0.38 -0.59 -20.90
N GLU A 25 0.15 0.64 -20.95
CA GLU A 25 1.13 1.06 -21.96
C GLU A 25 2.43 0.24 -21.87
N ARG A 26 2.93 0.01 -20.65
CA ARG A 26 4.21 -0.68 -20.42
C ARG A 26 4.15 -2.19 -20.57
N TYR A 27 3.05 -2.81 -20.16
CA TYR A 27 2.93 -4.27 -20.08
C TYR A 27 1.88 -4.87 -21.02
N GLY A 28 1.11 -4.03 -21.73
CA GLY A 28 -0.04 -4.40 -22.55
C GLY A 28 -1.35 -4.40 -21.74
N ALA A 29 -2.48 -4.26 -22.42
CA ALA A 29 -3.79 -4.04 -21.79
C ALA A 29 -4.15 -5.12 -20.74
N GLU A 30 -4.03 -6.40 -21.07
CA GLU A 30 -4.44 -7.49 -20.17
C GLU A 30 -3.47 -7.65 -18.99
N LYS A 31 -2.16 -7.65 -19.25
CA LYS A 31 -1.14 -7.78 -18.20
C LYS A 31 -1.09 -6.55 -17.30
N GLY A 32 -1.20 -5.35 -17.86
CA GLY A 32 -1.23 -4.08 -17.12
C GLY A 32 -2.40 -4.03 -16.13
N LYS A 33 -3.61 -4.41 -16.57
CA LYS A 33 -4.77 -4.56 -15.68
C LYS A 33 -4.53 -5.56 -14.56
N ARG A 34 -3.98 -6.74 -14.87
CA ARG A 34 -3.68 -7.76 -13.86
C ARG A 34 -2.65 -7.28 -12.83
N ILE A 35 -1.58 -6.61 -13.28
CA ILE A 35 -0.55 -6.03 -12.39
C ILE A 35 -1.17 -4.95 -11.50
N GLY A 36 -1.93 -4.02 -12.08
CA GLY A 36 -2.60 -2.96 -11.32
C GLY A 36 -3.55 -3.52 -10.26
N SER A 37 -4.32 -4.55 -10.60
CA SER A 37 -5.20 -5.23 -9.64
C SER A 37 -4.44 -5.88 -8.48
N ILE A 38 -3.32 -6.56 -8.75
CA ILE A 38 -2.51 -7.19 -7.70
C ILE A 38 -1.86 -6.12 -6.81
N LEU A 39 -1.26 -5.09 -7.41
CA LEU A 39 -0.67 -3.97 -6.65
C LEU A 39 -1.73 -3.23 -5.83
N GLY A 40 -2.94 -3.06 -6.36
CA GLY A 40 -4.06 -2.43 -5.67
C GLY A 40 -4.52 -3.25 -4.46
N MET A 41 -4.64 -4.57 -4.62
CA MET A 41 -4.97 -5.47 -3.53
C MET A 41 -3.89 -5.44 -2.43
N ILE A 42 -2.61 -5.61 -2.80
CA ILE A 42 -1.50 -5.60 -1.84
C ILE A 42 -1.43 -4.26 -1.10
N SER A 43 -1.50 -3.15 -1.84
CA SER A 43 -1.37 -1.83 -1.25
C SER A 43 -2.57 -1.43 -0.40
N GLY A 44 -3.79 -1.75 -0.83
CA GLY A 44 -5.01 -1.50 -0.05
C GLY A 44 -4.96 -2.22 1.29
N TRP A 45 -4.75 -3.53 1.29
CA TRP A 45 -4.65 -4.32 2.52
C TRP A 45 -3.45 -3.90 3.38
N GLY A 46 -2.30 -3.60 2.77
CA GLY A 46 -1.12 -3.11 3.47
C GLY A 46 -1.38 -1.81 4.23
N ILE A 47 -2.04 -0.83 3.59
CA ILE A 47 -2.43 0.44 4.24
C ILE A 47 -3.30 0.17 5.46
N PHE A 48 -4.34 -0.66 5.34
CA PHE A 48 -5.22 -0.98 6.47
C PHE A 48 -4.49 -1.66 7.62
N ILE A 49 -3.69 -2.70 7.34
CA ILE A 49 -2.95 -3.44 8.37
C ILE A 49 -2.00 -2.51 9.12
N PHE A 50 -1.24 -1.68 8.40
CA PHE A 50 -0.28 -0.78 9.03
C PHE A 50 -0.95 0.38 9.77
N LEU A 51 -2.10 0.89 9.30
CA LEU A 51 -2.89 1.86 10.05
C LEU A 51 -3.44 1.27 11.35
N ILE A 52 -4.03 0.07 11.30
CA ILE A 52 -4.46 -0.64 12.51
C ILE A 52 -3.28 -0.84 13.47
N GLY A 53 -2.13 -1.22 12.92
CA GLY A 53 -0.89 -1.35 13.70
C GLY A 53 -0.38 -0.04 14.30
N LEU A 54 -0.66 1.12 13.71
CA LEU A 54 -0.36 2.43 14.30
C LEU A 54 -1.30 2.73 15.47
N TRP A 55 -2.59 2.42 15.31
CA TRP A 55 -3.59 2.62 16.37
C TRP A 55 -3.31 1.76 17.60
N ILE A 56 -2.89 0.50 17.41
CA ILE A 56 -2.62 -0.45 18.52
C ILE A 56 -1.22 -0.23 19.12
N SER A 57 -0.28 0.35 18.38
CA SER A 57 1.09 0.49 18.88
C SER A 57 1.14 1.36 20.14
N PRO A 58 1.85 0.93 21.21
CA PRO A 58 1.93 1.69 22.45
C PRO A 58 2.57 3.05 22.17
N GLN A 59 1.83 4.12 22.42
CA GLN A 59 2.33 5.47 22.24
C GLN A 59 3.13 5.85 23.49
N PRO A 60 4.33 6.45 23.34
CA PRO A 60 5.20 6.82 24.46
C PRO A 60 4.51 7.72 25.50
N GLN A 61 3.49 8.47 25.06
CA GLN A 61 2.72 9.40 25.86
C GLN A 61 1.67 8.72 26.76
N PHE A 62 1.35 7.44 26.50
CA PHE A 62 0.37 6.65 27.25
C PHE A 62 1.01 5.50 28.03
N LEU A 63 2.35 5.47 28.11
CA LEU A 63 3.07 4.61 29.04
C LEU A 63 2.96 5.24 30.43
N ILE A 64 2.04 4.72 31.24
CA ILE A 64 1.92 5.02 32.69
C ILE A 64 3.09 4.39 33.43
#